data_AF-A0A8J3ITV9-F1
#
_entry.id   AF-A0A8J3ITV9-F1
#
_cell.length_a   1.000
_cell.length_b   1.000
_cell.length_c   1.000
_cell.angle_alpha   90.00
_cell.angle_beta   90.00
_cell.angle_gamma   90.00
#
_symmetry.space_group_name_H-M   'P 1'
#
loop_
_entity.id
_entity.type
_entity.pdbx_description
1 polymer ?
#
loop_
_entity_poly.entity_id
_entity_poly.type
_entity_poly.pdbx_seq_one_letter_code
_entity_poly.pdbx_strand_id
1 'polypeptide(L)'
;MSEHLETEQISRLWEHFLHLDTNFYNRLNFFLVFESVLLGVVGLLYSRPNGSLLGLKLIMLLGFSLTILWGYIQARQKYLLDDLAEQVKTVAPEYRMTLERRKHAKWPVSSVWLLAYIVPILVALIWLLFLIFL
;
A
#
# COMPACT_ATOMS: atom_id res chain seq x y z
N MET A 1 3.11 -6.82 -40.52
CA MET A 1 3.20 -5.46 -39.93
C MET A 1 2.29 -5.33 -38.71
N SER A 2 1.02 -5.75 -38.79
CA SER A 2 0.07 -5.73 -37.65
C SER A 2 0.50 -6.61 -36.46
N GLU A 3 1.02 -7.82 -36.73
CA GLU A 3 1.42 -8.78 -35.70
C GLU A 3 2.56 -8.27 -34.78
N HIS A 4 3.47 -7.46 -35.32
CA HIS A 4 4.53 -6.82 -34.52
C HIS A 4 3.99 -5.70 -33.62
N LEU A 5 3.02 -4.93 -34.09
CA LEU A 5 2.37 -3.88 -33.31
C LEU A 5 1.57 -4.47 -32.15
N GLU A 6 0.90 -5.60 -32.37
CA GLU A 6 0.16 -6.33 -31.32
C GLU A 6 1.11 -6.88 -30.24
N THR A 7 2.26 -7.44 -30.66
CA THR A 7 3.27 -7.95 -29.72
C THR A 7 3.87 -6.83 -28.87
N GLU A 8 4.18 -5.68 -29.47
CA GLU A 8 4.71 -4.51 -28.77
C GLU A 8 3.68 -3.89 -27.80
N GLN A 9 2.40 -3.86 -28.17
CA GLN A 9 1.32 -3.41 -27.29
C GLN A 9 1.18 -4.30 -26.05
N ILE A 10 1.24 -5.62 -26.23
CA ILE A 10 1.20 -6.58 -25.12
C ILE A 10 2.43 -6.43 -24.21
N SER A 11 3.62 -6.26 -24.79
CA SER A 11 4.85 -6.02 -24.02
C SER A 11 4.75 -4.75 -23.17
N ARG A 12 4.28 -3.64 -23.77
CA ARG A 12 4.09 -2.37 -23.05
C ARG A 12 3.06 -2.47 -21.94
N LEU A 13 1.95 -3.18 -22.17
CA LEU A 13 0.93 -3.41 -21.15
C LEU A 13 1.50 -4.21 -19.98
N TRP A 14 2.28 -5.25 -20.27
CA TRP A 14 2.94 -6.07 -19.25
C TRP A 14 3.99 -5.30 -18.45
N GLU A 15 4.83 -4.51 -19.12
CA GLU A 15 5.79 -3.61 -18.46
C GLU A 15 5.09 -2.59 -17.56
N HIS A 16 3.99 -1.99 -18.04
CA HIS A 16 3.20 -1.06 -17.24
C HIS A 16 2.63 -1.74 -15.99
N PHE A 17 2.13 -2.97 -16.12
CA PHE A 17 1.63 -3.76 -15.00
C PHE A 17 2.72 -4.07 -13.98
N LEU A 18 3.88 -4.57 -14.41
CA LEU A 18 5.01 -4.84 -13.52
C LEU A 18 5.51 -3.57 -12.81
N HIS A 19 5.53 -2.45 -13.53
CA HIS A 19 5.92 -1.17 -12.96
C HIS A 19 4.96 -0.71 -11.87
N LEU A 20 3.64 -0.83 -12.09
CA LEU A 20 2.64 -0.49 -11.07
C LEU A 20 2.69 -1.43 -9.87
N ASP A 21 2.84 -2.74 -10.08
CA ASP A 21 2.96 -3.72 -8.99
C ASP A 21 4.19 -3.42 -8.12
N THR A 22 5.34 -3.19 -8.74
CA THR A 22 6.57 -2.82 -8.02
C THR A 22 6.42 -1.51 -7.25
N ASN A 23 5.80 -0.50 -7.88
CA ASN A 23 5.54 0.78 -7.22
C ASN A 23 4.60 0.66 -6.02
N PHE A 24 3.61 -0.23 -6.07
CA PHE A 24 2.68 -0.48 -4.95
C PHE A 24 3.45 -0.96 -3.70
N TYR A 25 4.34 -1.94 -3.85
CA TYR A 25 5.15 -2.43 -2.73
C TYR A 25 6.18 -1.40 -2.26
N ASN A 26 6.84 -0.69 -3.17
CA ASN A 26 7.79 0.35 -2.82
C ASN A 26 7.16 1.48 -1.99
N ARG A 27 5.95 1.91 -2.37
CA ARG A 27 5.22 2.95 -1.64
C ARG A 27 4.77 2.46 -0.25
N LEU A 28 4.34 1.21 -0.14
CA LEU A 28 4.01 0.61 1.14
C LEU A 28 5.22 0.56 2.07
N ASN A 29 6.38 0.12 1.56
CA ASN A 29 7.62 0.09 2.32
C ASN A 29 8.03 1.48 2.79
N PHE A 30 7.95 2.48 1.90
CA PHE A 30 8.23 3.87 2.25
C PHE A 30 7.32 4.38 3.37
N PHE A 31 6.02 4.10 3.29
CA PHE A 31 5.07 4.44 4.35
C PHE A 31 5.44 3.80 5.69
N LEU A 32 5.72 2.50 5.71
CA LEU A 32 6.08 1.81 6.95
C LEU A 32 7.36 2.38 7.59
N VAL A 33 8.37 2.69 6.77
CA VAL A 33 9.59 3.34 7.25
C VAL A 33 9.27 4.73 7.82
N PHE A 34 8.49 5.52 7.10
CA PHE A 34 8.11 6.86 7.51
C PHE A 34 7.33 6.87 8.84
N GLU A 35 6.33 5.99 8.98
CA GLU A 35 5.54 5.83 10.20
C GLU A 35 6.38 5.34 11.37
N SER A 36 7.33 4.42 11.13
CA SER A 36 8.28 3.97 12.16
C SER A 36 9.13 5.11 12.69
N VAL A 37 9.59 6.01 11.80
CA VAL A 37 10.35 7.20 12.19
C VAL A 37 9.47 8.16 13.00
N LEU A 38 8.24 8.43 12.57
CA LEU A 38 7.31 9.29 13.31
C LEU A 38 7.01 8.75 14.71
N LEU A 39 6.73 7.45 14.83
CA LEU A 39 6.52 6.80 16.12
C LEU A 39 7.77 6.90 17.01
N GLY A 40 8.96 6.76 16.43
CA GLY A 40 10.23 6.98 17.14
C GLY A 40 10.37 8.40 17.68
N VAL A 41 10.02 9.42 16.88
CA VAL A 41 10.00 10.82 17.32
C VAL A 41 9.02 11.04 18.47
N VAL A 42 7.83 10.47 18.39
CA VAL A 42 6.81 10.53 19.45
C VAL A 42 7.33 9.90 20.75
N GLY A 43 7.96 8.73 20.66
CA GLY A 43 8.59 8.07 21.81
C GLY A 43 9.68 8.93 22.47
N LEU A 44 10.54 9.56 21.67
CA LEU A 44 11.59 10.47 22.16
C LEU A 44 11.04 11.75 22.78
N LEU A 45 9.94 12.29 22.27
CA LEU A 45 9.30 13.47 22.84
C LEU A 45 8.57 13.14 24.14
N TYR A 46 7.92 11.97 24.19
CA TYR A 46 7.24 11.49 25.39
C TYR A 46 8.22 11.23 26.55
N SER A 47 9.45 10.79 26.26
CA SER A 47 10.47 10.55 27.30
C SER A 47 11.07 11.82 27.90
N ARG A 48 10.74 13.03 27.40
CA ARG A 48 11.29 14.28 27.93
C ARG A 48 10.49 14.77 29.13
N PRO A 49 11.13 15.07 30.28
CA PRO A 49 10.44 15.45 31.52
C PRO A 49 9.65 16.78 31.44
N ASN A 50 10.03 17.69 30.52
CA ASN A 50 9.31 18.95 30.24
C ASN A 50 8.74 18.98 28.80
N GLY A 51 8.39 17.82 28.26
CA GLY A 51 7.83 17.72 26.91
C GLY A 51 6.54 18.52 26.76
N SER A 52 6.43 19.33 25.70
CA SER A 52 5.16 19.99 25.37
C SER A 52 4.14 18.94 24.90
N LEU A 53 3.14 18.66 25.74
CA LEU A 53 2.00 17.80 25.40
C LEU A 53 1.30 18.26 24.11
N LEU A 54 1.28 19.58 23.87
CA LEU A 54 0.70 20.14 22.65
C LEU A 54 1.53 19.75 21.41
N GLY A 55 2.86 19.83 21.48
CA GLY A 55 3.73 19.40 20.38
C GLY A 55 3.60 17.91 20.08
N LEU A 56 3.51 17.09 21.12
CA LEU A 56 3.27 15.65 21.00
C LEU A 56 1.94 15.37 20.29
N LYS A 57 0.84 16.00 20.72
CA LYS A 57 -0.49 15.85 20.10
C LYS A 57 -0.54 16.29 18.65
N LEU A 58 0.14 17.38 18.29
CA LEU A 58 0.22 17.85 16.91
C LEU A 58 0.93 16.83 16.00
N ILE A 59 2.03 16.22 16.47
CA ILE A 59 2.74 15.19 15.70
C ILE A 59 1.90 13.93 15.57
N MET A 60 1.20 13.51 16.63
CA MET A 60 0.28 12.37 16.56
C MET A 60 -0.88 12.62 15.58
N LEU A 61 -1.46 13.82 15.59
CA LEU A 61 -2.50 14.22 14.64
C LEU A 61 -1.98 14.21 13.20
N LEU A 62 -0.74 14.68 12.99
CA LEU A 62 -0.08 14.66 11.68
C LEU A 62 0.12 13.22 11.19
N GLY A 63 0.65 12.32 12.02
CA GLY A 63 0.82 10.90 11.69
C GLY A 63 -0.50 10.23 11.32
N PHE A 64 -1.55 10.46 12.13
CA PHE A 64 -2.90 9.96 11.83
C PHE A 64 -3.43 10.48 10.48
N SER A 65 -3.30 11.78 10.22
CA SER A 65 -3.78 12.42 8.99
C SER A 65 -3.05 11.89 7.76
N LEU A 66 -1.73 11.71 7.86
CA LEU A 66 -0.90 11.13 6.80
C LEU A 66 -1.25 9.67 6.55
N THR A 67 -1.50 8.88 7.60
CA THR A 67 -1.97 7.50 7.47
C THR A 67 -3.30 7.40 6.73
N ILE A 68 -4.29 8.27 7.04
CA ILE A 68 -5.58 8.29 6.32
C ILE A 68 -5.38 8.65 4.85
N LEU A 69 -4.64 9.74 4.59
CA LEU A 69 -4.34 10.17 3.22
C LEU A 69 -3.67 9.04 2.44
N TRP A 70 -2.73 8.35 3.08
CA TRP A 70 -2.04 7.25 2.44
C TRP A 70 -2.95 6.05 2.19
N GLY A 71 -3.80 5.68 3.14
CA GLY A 71 -4.80 4.62 2.94
C GLY A 71 -5.69 4.88 1.73
N TYR A 72 -6.11 6.14 1.51
CA TYR A 72 -6.86 6.53 0.31
C TYR A 72 -6.05 6.35 -0.98
N ILE A 73 -4.79 6.82 -1.01
CA ILE A 73 -3.95 6.70 -2.20
C ILE A 73 -3.65 5.22 -2.50
N GLN A 74 -3.38 4.41 -1.49
CA GLN A 74 -3.10 2.98 -1.64
C GLN A 74 -4.32 2.21 -2.13
N ALA A 75 -5.52 2.55 -1.63
CA ALA A 75 -6.78 1.99 -2.14
C ALA A 75 -6.99 2.34 -3.62
N ARG A 76 -6.72 3.59 -4.02
CA ARG A 76 -6.79 4.02 -5.42
C ARG A 76 -5.76 3.28 -6.30
N GLN A 77 -4.53 3.09 -5.81
CA GLN A 77 -3.52 2.33 -6.56
C GLN A 77 -3.90 0.87 -6.73
N LYS A 78 -4.46 0.24 -5.70
CA LYS A 78 -4.99 -1.11 -5.80
C LYS A 78 -6.08 -1.20 -6.87
N TYR A 79 -7.01 -0.25 -6.93
CA TYR A 79 -8.04 -0.23 -7.97
C TYR A 79 -7.44 -0.20 -9.39
N LEU A 80 -6.43 0.65 -9.62
CA LEU A 80 -5.72 0.71 -10.91
C LEU A 80 -4.98 -0.59 -11.23
N LEU A 81 -4.36 -1.21 -10.23
CA LEU A 81 -3.66 -2.48 -10.39
C LEU A 81 -4.64 -3.62 -10.71
N ASP A 82 -5.81 -3.64 -10.08
CA ASP A 82 -6.86 -4.63 -10.32
C ASP A 82 -7.41 -4.51 -11.76
N ASP A 83 -7.69 -3.30 -12.22
CA ASP A 83 -8.15 -3.02 -13.59
C ASP A 83 -7.12 -3.47 -14.63
N LEU A 84 -5.85 -3.10 -14.42
CA LEU A 84 -4.77 -3.51 -15.32
C LEU A 84 -4.50 -5.01 -15.28
N ALA A 85 -4.61 -5.63 -14.10
CA ALA A 85 -4.50 -7.08 -13.96
C ALA A 85 -5.62 -7.81 -14.73
N GLU A 86 -6.80 -7.22 -14.85
CA GLU A 86 -7.89 -7.78 -15.65
C GLU A 86 -7.59 -7.67 -17.15
N GLN A 87 -7.07 -6.53 -17.61
CA GLN A 87 -6.62 -6.36 -19.01
C GLN A 87 -5.48 -7.32 -19.37
N VAL A 88 -4.52 -7.51 -18.46
CA VAL A 88 -3.41 -8.44 -18.68
C VAL A 88 -3.88 -9.90 -18.77
N LYS A 89 -4.92 -10.31 -18.03
CA LYS A 89 -5.47 -11.67 -18.12
C LYS A 89 -6.06 -12.01 -19.48
N THR A 90 -6.55 -11.02 -20.24
CA THR A 90 -7.16 -11.26 -21.55
C THR A 90 -6.09 -11.49 -22.63
N VAL A 91 -4.92 -10.86 -22.49
CA VAL A 91 -3.82 -10.95 -23.47
C VAL A 91 -2.73 -11.97 -23.10
N ALA A 92 -2.52 -12.25 -21.81
CA ALA A 92 -1.46 -13.14 -21.32
C ALA A 92 -2.05 -14.43 -20.71
N PRO A 93 -2.22 -15.52 -21.49
CA PRO A 93 -2.83 -16.76 -21.00
C PRO A 93 -2.03 -17.41 -19.87
N GLU A 94 -0.71 -17.27 -19.86
CA GLU A 94 0.16 -17.77 -18.79
C GLU A 94 -0.16 -17.12 -17.43
N TYR A 95 -0.44 -15.81 -17.44
CA TYR A 95 -0.83 -15.09 -16.24
C TYR A 95 -2.19 -15.58 -15.72
N ARG A 96 -3.14 -15.84 -16.63
CA ARG A 96 -4.45 -16.42 -16.27
C ARG A 96 -4.30 -17.80 -15.62
N MET A 97 -3.49 -18.70 -16.21
CA MET A 97 -3.23 -20.03 -15.65
C MET A 97 -2.63 -19.96 -14.25
N THR A 98 -1.72 -19.01 -14.02
CA THR A 98 -1.12 -18.78 -12.69
C THR A 98 -2.17 -18.33 -11.68
N LEU A 99 -3.09 -17.46 -12.09
CA LEU A 99 -4.16 -16.97 -11.23
C LEU A 99 -5.19 -18.07 -10.88
N GLU A 100 -5.54 -18.92 -11.85
CA GLU A 100 -6.43 -20.06 -11.62
C GLU A 100 -5.80 -21.09 -10.68
N ARG A 101 -4.50 -21.38 -10.83
CA ARG A 101 -3.76 -22.21 -9.86
C ARG A 101 -3.78 -21.60 -8.45
N ARG A 102 -3.67 -20.27 -8.34
CA ARG A 102 -3.80 -19.58 -7.04
C ARG A 102 -5.21 -19.66 -6.46
N LYS A 103 -6.28 -19.62 -7.28
CA LYS A 103 -7.66 -19.82 -6.78
C LYS A 103 -7.87 -21.20 -6.16
N HIS A 104 -7.16 -22.22 -6.65
CA HIS A 104 -7.15 -23.56 -6.07
C HIS A 104 -6.17 -23.72 -4.90
N ALA A 105 -5.34 -22.71 -4.60
CA ALA A 105 -4.46 -22.73 -3.45
C ALA A 105 -5.21 -22.42 -2.15
N LYS A 106 -4.74 -22.97 -1.02
CA LYS A 106 -5.41 -22.95 0.29
C LYS A 106 -5.69 -21.56 0.89
N TRP A 107 -5.20 -20.48 0.30
CA TRP A 107 -5.28 -19.13 0.87
C TRP A 107 -6.28 -18.26 0.11
N PRO A 108 -7.48 -18.00 0.69
CA PRO A 108 -8.54 -17.26 0.01
C PRO A 108 -8.32 -15.74 -0.02
N VAL A 109 -7.31 -15.22 0.69
CA VAL A 109 -7.11 -13.77 0.85
C VAL A 109 -5.93 -13.28 0.01
N SER A 110 -6.18 -12.26 -0.81
CA SER A 110 -5.12 -11.60 -1.57
C SER A 110 -4.19 -10.82 -0.66
N SER A 111 -2.88 -11.12 -0.70
CA SER A 111 -1.86 -10.36 0.03
C SER A 111 -1.88 -8.88 -0.31
N VAL A 112 -2.17 -8.53 -1.57
CA VAL A 112 -2.31 -7.13 -2.02
C VAL A 112 -3.46 -6.43 -1.29
N TRP A 113 -4.58 -7.14 -1.08
CA TRP A 113 -5.71 -6.61 -0.33
C TRP A 113 -5.35 -6.39 1.15
N LEU A 114 -4.68 -7.36 1.78
CA LEU A 114 -4.21 -7.22 3.16
C LEU A 114 -3.29 -6.00 3.31
N LEU A 115 -2.32 -5.86 2.41
CA LEU A 115 -1.35 -4.78 2.44
C LEU A 115 -1.98 -3.41 2.13
N ALA A 116 -2.98 -3.36 1.24
CA ALA A 116 -3.65 -2.11 0.89
C ALA A 116 -4.54 -1.56 2.00
N TYR A 117 -5.21 -2.42 2.77
CA TYR A 117 -6.23 -2.01 3.72
C TYR A 117 -5.85 -2.28 5.18
N ILE A 118 -5.38 -3.48 5.50
CA ILE A 118 -5.12 -3.87 6.89
C ILE A 118 -3.95 -3.08 7.46
N VAL A 119 -2.86 -2.91 6.70
CA VAL A 119 -1.68 -2.20 7.19
C VAL A 119 -2.00 -0.74 7.54
N PRO A 120 -2.60 0.08 6.66
CA PRO A 120 -2.98 1.45 7.04
C PRO A 120 -3.98 1.51 8.19
N ILE A 121 -4.93 0.57 8.28
CA ILE A 121 -5.90 0.52 9.39
C ILE A 121 -5.18 0.27 10.73
N LEU A 122 -4.25 -0.69 10.76
CA LEU A 122 -3.49 -0.98 11.98
C LEU A 122 -2.67 0.23 12.45
N VAL A 123 -2.00 0.91 11.52
CA VAL A 123 -1.25 2.14 11.85
C VAL A 123 -2.17 3.25 12.33
N ALA A 124 -3.33 3.43 11.68
CA ALA A 124 -4.32 4.42 12.09
C ALA A 124 -4.85 4.14 13.51
N LEU A 125 -5.07 2.87 13.85
CA LEU A 125 -5.48 2.47 15.20
C LEU A 125 -4.41 2.79 16.24
N ILE A 126 -3.12 2.57 15.93
CA ILE A 126 -2.02 2.94 16.84
C ILE A 126 -2.05 4.44 17.12
N TRP A 127 -2.16 5.27 16.08
CA TRP A 127 -2.24 6.72 16.23
C TRP A 127 -3.47 7.15 17.03
N LEU A 128 -4.61 6.53 16.78
CA LEU A 128 -5.86 6.82 17.49
C LEU A 128 -5.76 6.46 18.98
N LEU A 129 -5.15 5.31 19.30
CA LEU A 129 -4.85 4.94 20.68
C LEU A 129 -3.95 5.98 21.35
N PHE A 130 -2.88 6.40 20.69
CA PHE A 130 -2.00 7.44 21.24
C PHE A 130 -2.72 8.77 21.43
N LEU A 131 -3.59 9.19 20.51
CA LEU A 131 -4.37 10.42 20.66
C LEU A 131 -5.38 10.39 21.81
N ILE A 132 -5.90 9.21 22.16
CA ILE A 132 -6.88 9.04 23.24
C ILE A 132 -6.20 8.92 24.61
N PHE A 133 -5.10 8.16 24.67
CA PHE A 133 -4.47 7.78 25.94
C PHE A 133 -3.29 8.68 26.36
N LEU A 134 -2.77 9.52 25.45
CA LEU A 134 -1.61 10.40 25.66
C LEU A 134 -2.01 11.89 25.51
#